data_AF-A0A2E5KI91-F1
#
_entry.id   AF-A0A2E5KI91-F1
#
_cell.length_a   1.000
_cell.length_b   1.000
_cell.length_c   1.000
_cell.angle_alpha   90.00
_cell.angle_beta   90.00
_cell.angle_gamma   90.00
#
_symmetry.space_group_name_H-M   'P 1'
#
loop_
_entity.id
_entity.type
_entity.pdbx_description
1 polymer ?
#
loop_
_entity_poly.entity_id
_entity_poly.type
_entity_poly.pdbx_seq_one_letter_code
_entity_poly.pdbx_strand_id
1 'polypeptide(L)'
;MNFKLLILNKFYLFYLIIPFLVFSCGESESSKITFKNGSELACNIFDELQLGVAKDQIPIKDIKIMIKELEAASMRSSDKILEASKRFVVAAEEAATNYYVYPTFHPLAYDDTYEHMANHVETFLSLQKLTKACEEEGIEITSPSLEDPEEDVTIRIEYTIPEDAIVKNLYEANVIIEKYLNNFSWGDFGAKCDQWLKMDYQISENRSFLDIQTNKWVIKYFLKDGKILGPNPLKYYIDITTKELYSDEKNNINSHIAEGCDQW
;
A
#
# COMPACT_ATOMS: atom_id res chain seq x y z
N MET A 1 -51.24 65.45 24.43
CA MET A 1 -49.88 65.02 24.83
C MET A 1 -50.05 64.01 25.97
N ASN A 2 -50.29 62.73 25.73
CA ASN A 2 -49.50 61.70 25.03
C ASN A 2 -48.09 61.51 25.62
N PHE A 3 -48.03 60.86 26.77
CA PHE A 3 -46.79 60.31 27.33
C PHE A 3 -47.10 59.04 28.13
N LYS A 4 -47.45 57.94 27.45
CA LYS A 4 -47.52 56.62 28.10
C LYS A 4 -47.44 55.41 27.15
N LEU A 5 -46.86 55.58 25.96
CA LEU A 5 -46.83 54.52 24.93
C LEU A 5 -45.42 54.31 24.32
N LEU A 6 -44.37 54.36 25.14
CA LEU A 6 -42.98 54.19 24.66
C LEU A 6 -42.14 53.17 25.45
N ILE A 7 -42.71 52.47 26.43
CA ILE A 7 -41.97 51.48 27.24
C ILE A 7 -42.29 50.04 26.84
N LEU A 8 -43.39 49.77 26.12
CA LEU A 8 -43.78 48.39 25.78
C LEU A 8 -43.04 47.79 24.56
N ASN A 9 -42.36 48.61 23.74
CA ASN A 9 -41.80 48.14 22.46
C ASN A 9 -40.34 47.66 22.52
N LYS A 10 -39.64 47.85 23.65
CA LYS A 10 -38.24 47.41 23.81
C LYS A 10 -38.09 46.01 24.45
N PHE A 11 -39.10 45.53 25.19
CA PHE A 11 -39.04 44.21 25.82
C PHE A 11 -39.43 43.07 24.87
N TYR A 12 -40.29 43.33 23.88
CA TYR A 12 -40.65 42.32 22.87
C TYR A 12 -39.53 42.07 21.84
N LEU A 13 -38.72 43.08 21.52
CA LEU A 13 -37.58 42.89 20.63
C LEU A 13 -36.48 42.01 21.28
N PHE A 14 -36.33 42.09 22.61
CA PHE A 14 -35.36 41.28 23.34
C PHE A 14 -35.78 39.80 23.43
N TYR A 15 -37.09 39.52 23.55
CA TYR A 15 -37.61 38.15 23.62
C TYR A 15 -37.65 37.42 22.27
N LEU A 16 -37.58 38.14 21.14
CA LEU A 16 -37.53 37.54 19.80
C LEU A 16 -36.09 37.21 19.33
N ILE A 17 -35.06 37.79 19.95
CA ILE A 17 -33.66 37.52 19.58
C ILE A 17 -33.09 36.30 20.33
N ILE A 18 -33.60 36.01 21.53
CA ILE A 18 -33.13 34.88 22.35
C ILE A 18 -33.38 33.51 21.71
N PRO A 19 -34.52 33.20 21.07
CA PRO A 19 -34.66 31.90 20.40
C PRO A 19 -33.84 31.78 19.11
N PHE A 20 -33.38 32.88 18.50
CA PHE A 20 -32.51 32.84 17.31
C PHE A 20 -31.05 32.51 17.65
N LEU A 21 -30.59 32.88 18.87
CA LEU A 21 -29.25 32.54 19.36
C LEU A 21 -29.17 31.12 19.95
N VAL A 22 -30.28 30.55 20.42
CA VAL A 22 -30.31 29.18 20.98
C VAL A 22 -30.50 28.10 19.89
N PHE A 23 -30.93 28.48 18.68
CA PHE A 23 -31.06 27.58 17.51
C PHE A 23 -30.05 27.87 16.39
N SER A 24 -28.95 28.57 16.68
CA SER A 24 -27.78 28.45 15.83
C SER A 24 -27.09 27.14 16.18
N CYS A 25 -27.50 26.05 15.54
CA CYS A 25 -26.65 24.89 15.29
C CYS A 25 -25.49 25.34 14.38
N GLY A 26 -24.62 26.21 14.89
CA GLY A 26 -23.27 26.32 14.39
C GLY A 26 -22.56 25.08 14.88
N GLU A 27 -22.14 24.21 13.96
CA GLU A 27 -21.13 23.19 14.25
C GLU A 27 -20.04 23.84 15.11
N SER A 28 -19.86 23.33 16.32
CA SER A 28 -18.86 23.88 17.22
C SER A 28 -17.49 23.80 16.54
N GLU A 29 -16.66 24.81 16.73
CA GLU A 29 -15.30 24.80 16.20
C GLU A 29 -14.50 23.58 16.71
N SER A 30 -14.84 23.07 17.90
CA SER A 30 -14.30 21.82 18.45
C SER A 30 -14.71 20.58 17.65
N SER A 31 -15.95 20.51 17.13
CA SER A 31 -16.39 19.40 16.31
C SER A 31 -15.67 19.41 14.96
N LYS A 32 -15.46 20.59 14.36
CA LYS A 32 -14.65 20.72 13.14
C LYS A 32 -13.19 20.29 13.32
N ILE A 33 -12.58 20.60 14.47
CA ILE A 33 -11.22 20.17 14.79
C ILE A 33 -11.15 18.65 14.99
N THR A 34 -12.13 18.04 15.69
CA THR A 34 -12.18 16.58 15.84
C THR A 34 -12.44 15.85 14.53
N PHE A 35 -13.30 16.40 13.65
CA PHE A 35 -13.58 15.80 12.34
C PHE A 35 -12.39 15.91 11.41
N LYS A 36 -11.68 17.05 11.39
CA LYS A 36 -10.46 17.20 10.60
C LYS A 36 -9.38 16.21 11.03
N ASN A 37 -9.19 16.04 12.35
CA ASN A 37 -8.24 15.05 12.87
C ASN A 37 -8.70 13.60 12.58
N GLY A 38 -10.01 13.33 12.57
CA GLY A 38 -10.55 12.03 12.20
C GLY A 38 -10.37 11.73 10.71
N SER A 39 -10.64 12.69 9.82
CA SER A 39 -10.41 12.56 8.38
C SER A 39 -8.95 12.32 8.06
N GLU A 40 -8.03 13.09 8.66
CA GLU A 40 -6.59 12.93 8.47
C GLU A 40 -6.11 11.54 8.91
N LEU A 41 -6.55 11.08 10.09
CA LEU A 41 -6.23 9.73 10.56
C LEU A 41 -6.75 8.64 9.61
N ALA A 42 -8.02 8.73 9.20
CA ALA A 42 -8.62 7.74 8.30
C ALA A 42 -7.90 7.70 6.94
N CYS A 43 -7.59 8.86 6.36
CA CYS A 43 -6.88 8.94 5.09
C CYS A 43 -5.43 8.43 5.19
N ASN A 44 -4.74 8.67 6.31
CA ASN A 44 -3.39 8.14 6.52
C ASN A 44 -3.38 6.62 6.67
N ILE A 45 -4.31 6.04 7.45
CA ILE A 45 -4.46 4.59 7.56
C ILE A 45 -4.79 3.98 6.20
N PHE A 46 -5.70 4.63 5.45
CA PHE A 46 -6.04 4.20 4.10
C PHE A 46 -4.82 4.23 3.16
N ASP A 47 -4.01 5.29 3.18
CA ASP A 47 -2.82 5.42 2.34
C ASP A 47 -1.77 4.34 2.68
N GLU A 48 -1.51 4.13 3.97
CA GLU A 48 -0.60 3.06 4.43
C GLU A 48 -1.11 1.69 3.99
N LEU A 49 -2.42 1.44 4.14
CA LEU A 49 -3.05 0.18 3.78
C LEU A 49 -2.99 -0.06 2.27
N GLN A 50 -3.35 0.90 1.41
CA GLN A 50 -3.31 0.69 -0.04
C GLN A 50 -1.88 0.53 -0.56
N LEU A 51 -0.91 1.30 -0.05
CA LEU A 51 0.49 1.18 -0.45
C LEU A 51 1.09 -0.14 0.01
N GLY A 52 0.87 -0.50 1.27
CA GLY A 52 1.41 -1.74 1.84
C GLY A 52 0.75 -2.98 1.24
N VAL A 53 -0.52 -2.91 0.83
CA VAL A 53 -1.15 -3.99 0.05
C VAL A 53 -0.58 -4.05 -1.36
N ALA A 54 -0.44 -2.93 -2.06
CA ALA A 54 0.15 -2.92 -3.41
C ALA A 54 1.60 -3.45 -3.43
N LYS A 55 2.41 -3.06 -2.43
CA LYS A 55 3.81 -3.45 -2.27
C LYS A 55 4.01 -4.79 -1.56
N ASP A 56 2.93 -5.41 -1.09
CA ASP A 56 2.97 -6.66 -0.34
C ASP A 56 3.87 -6.61 0.92
N GLN A 57 3.69 -5.56 1.72
CA GLN A 57 4.49 -5.26 2.90
C GLN A 57 3.76 -5.49 4.23
N ILE A 58 2.46 -5.80 4.19
CA ILE A 58 1.61 -5.92 5.39
C ILE A 58 1.16 -7.37 5.53
N PRO A 59 1.50 -8.09 6.61
CA PRO A 59 0.98 -9.44 6.82
C PRO A 59 -0.55 -9.49 6.77
N ILE A 60 -1.14 -10.53 6.16
CA ILE A 60 -2.61 -10.65 5.95
C ILE A 60 -3.43 -10.41 7.24
N LYS A 61 -2.93 -10.91 8.38
CA LYS A 61 -3.57 -10.69 9.70
C LYS A 61 -3.65 -9.20 10.08
N ASP A 62 -2.66 -8.42 9.70
CA ASP A 62 -2.50 -7.01 10.04
C ASP A 62 -3.32 -6.14 9.07
N ILE A 63 -3.48 -6.58 7.80
CA ILE A 63 -4.43 -5.97 6.85
C ILE A 63 -5.84 -5.92 7.44
N LYS A 64 -6.32 -7.02 8.01
CA LYS A 64 -7.66 -7.08 8.65
C LYS A 64 -7.77 -6.17 9.87
N ILE A 65 -6.67 -5.95 10.60
CA ILE A 65 -6.64 -5.02 11.73
C ILE A 65 -6.72 -3.58 11.21
N MET A 66 -5.91 -3.23 10.22
CA MET A 66 -5.90 -1.90 9.62
C MET A 66 -7.23 -1.52 8.98
N ILE A 67 -7.94 -2.46 8.32
CA ILE A 67 -9.29 -2.21 7.80
C ILE A 67 -10.27 -1.81 8.91
N LYS A 68 -10.19 -2.47 10.08
CA LYS A 68 -11.02 -2.13 11.25
C LYS A 68 -10.61 -0.81 11.89
N GLU A 69 -9.33 -0.50 11.90
CA GLU A 69 -8.83 0.81 12.37
C GLU A 69 -9.30 1.93 11.45
N LEU A 70 -9.29 1.71 10.13
CA LEU A 70 -9.86 2.62 9.15
C LEU A 70 -11.36 2.85 9.39
N GLU A 71 -12.13 1.78 9.61
CA GLU A 71 -13.57 1.89 9.93
C GLU A 71 -13.78 2.72 11.20
N ALA A 72 -13.04 2.44 12.28
CA ALA A 72 -13.16 3.17 13.54
C ALA A 72 -12.74 4.64 13.41
N ALA A 73 -11.71 4.93 12.63
CA ALA A 73 -11.26 6.29 12.34
C ALA A 73 -12.29 7.05 11.51
N SER A 74 -12.86 6.41 10.48
CA SER A 74 -13.81 7.04 9.56
C SER A 74 -15.13 7.44 10.21
N MET A 75 -15.56 6.71 11.24
CA MET A 75 -16.71 7.08 12.09
C MET A 75 -16.55 8.44 12.79
N ARG A 76 -15.33 8.96 12.88
CA ARG A 76 -15.01 10.26 13.48
C ARG A 76 -14.55 11.29 12.45
N SER A 77 -14.61 10.95 11.16
CA SER A 77 -14.25 11.81 10.03
C SER A 77 -15.47 12.56 9.49
N SER A 78 -15.28 13.35 8.44
CA SER A 78 -16.40 13.97 7.72
C SER A 78 -17.38 12.93 7.18
N ASP A 79 -18.63 13.34 6.91
CA ASP A 79 -19.64 12.50 6.25
C ASP A 79 -19.15 11.92 4.92
N LYS A 80 -18.27 12.66 4.23
CA LYS A 80 -17.75 12.27 2.93
C LYS A 80 -16.72 11.15 3.04
N ILE A 81 -15.78 11.26 3.97
CA ILE A 81 -14.81 10.18 4.26
C ILE A 81 -15.56 8.98 4.83
N LEU A 82 -16.52 9.19 5.73
CA LEU A 82 -17.34 8.12 6.30
C LEU A 82 -18.09 7.34 5.20
N GLU A 83 -18.74 8.02 4.25
CA GLU A 83 -19.48 7.34 3.19
C GLU A 83 -18.56 6.63 2.18
N ALA A 84 -17.44 7.24 1.81
CA ALA A 84 -16.47 6.63 0.90
C ALA A 84 -15.79 5.41 1.53
N SER A 85 -15.41 5.50 2.81
CA SER A 85 -14.72 4.42 3.53
C SER A 85 -15.60 3.21 3.79
N LYS A 86 -16.90 3.37 4.07
CA LYS A 86 -17.81 2.21 4.27
C LYS A 86 -17.76 1.21 3.13
N ARG A 87 -17.80 1.70 1.88
CA ARG A 87 -17.74 0.84 0.69
C ARG A 87 -16.39 0.15 0.56
N PHE A 88 -15.32 0.90 0.81
CA PHE A 88 -13.97 0.35 0.76
C PHE A 88 -13.74 -0.71 1.84
N VAL A 89 -14.15 -0.46 3.08
CA VAL A 89 -14.02 -1.39 4.21
C VAL A 89 -14.68 -2.73 3.87
N VAL A 90 -15.93 -2.72 3.42
CA VAL A 90 -16.64 -3.97 3.07
C VAL A 90 -15.93 -4.72 1.94
N ALA A 91 -15.57 -4.02 0.87
CA ALA A 91 -14.91 -4.65 -0.28
C ALA A 91 -13.50 -5.19 0.07
N ALA A 92 -12.73 -4.44 0.86
CA ALA A 92 -11.41 -4.83 1.35
C ALA A 92 -11.47 -6.00 2.34
N GLU A 93 -12.48 -6.06 3.22
CA GLU A 93 -12.69 -7.21 4.12
C GLU A 93 -13.00 -8.48 3.33
N GLU A 94 -13.84 -8.39 2.30
CA GLU A 94 -14.12 -9.51 1.40
C GLU A 94 -12.85 -9.97 0.68
N ALA A 95 -12.08 -9.03 0.11
CA ALA A 95 -10.81 -9.33 -0.54
C ALA A 95 -9.81 -10.00 0.42
N ALA A 96 -9.71 -9.54 1.67
CA ALA A 96 -8.82 -10.09 2.69
C ALA A 96 -9.30 -11.42 3.30
N THR A 97 -10.52 -11.87 3.01
CA THR A 97 -11.09 -13.11 3.56
C THR A 97 -10.85 -14.34 2.68
N ASN A 98 -10.45 -14.19 1.42
CA ASN A 98 -10.05 -15.32 0.58
C ASN A 98 -8.69 -15.89 1.03
N TYR A 99 -8.73 -16.99 1.80
CA TYR A 99 -7.59 -17.57 2.54
C TYR A 99 -6.47 -18.22 1.71
N TYR A 100 -6.50 -18.12 0.38
CA TYR A 100 -5.52 -18.78 -0.49
C TYR A 100 -4.55 -17.81 -1.18
N VAL A 101 -4.79 -16.49 -1.11
CA VAL A 101 -4.03 -15.48 -1.84
C VAL A 101 -3.88 -14.20 -1.00
N TYR A 102 -2.72 -13.54 -1.06
CA TYR A 102 -2.54 -12.19 -0.50
C TYR A 102 -3.51 -11.23 -1.20
N PRO A 103 -4.28 -10.40 -0.47
CA PRO A 103 -5.31 -9.59 -1.08
C PRO A 103 -4.72 -8.52 -1.99
N THR A 104 -5.45 -8.17 -3.03
CA THR A 104 -5.16 -7.02 -3.89
C THR A 104 -6.38 -6.11 -3.99
N PHE A 105 -6.14 -4.81 -3.97
CA PHE A 105 -7.18 -3.81 -4.20
C PHE A 105 -7.24 -3.36 -5.67
N HIS A 106 -6.45 -3.99 -6.54
CA HIS A 106 -6.46 -3.74 -7.96
C HIS A 106 -7.19 -4.85 -8.73
N PRO A 107 -7.91 -4.51 -9.81
CA PRO A 107 -8.84 -5.42 -10.49
C PRO A 107 -8.14 -6.50 -11.33
N LEU A 108 -6.83 -6.41 -11.53
CA LEU A 108 -6.05 -7.31 -12.38
C LEU A 108 -4.86 -7.91 -11.61
N ALA A 109 -5.12 -8.55 -10.46
CA ALA A 109 -4.14 -9.48 -9.94
C ALA A 109 -4.17 -10.80 -10.73
N TYR A 110 -2.99 -11.40 -10.87
CA TYR A 110 -2.70 -12.41 -11.89
C TYR A 110 -3.36 -13.77 -11.67
N ASP A 111 -3.83 -14.06 -10.44
CA ASP A 111 -4.26 -15.40 -10.04
C ASP A 111 -5.75 -15.54 -9.73
N ASP A 112 -6.50 -14.43 -9.65
CA ASP A 112 -7.93 -14.51 -9.38
C ASP A 112 -8.69 -14.91 -10.65
N THR A 113 -9.24 -16.13 -10.61
CA THR A 113 -10.23 -16.57 -11.57
C THR A 113 -11.42 -15.60 -11.58
N TYR A 114 -12.15 -15.55 -12.70
CA TYR A 114 -13.33 -14.69 -12.90
C TYR A 114 -14.36 -14.72 -11.75
N GLU A 115 -14.33 -15.73 -10.88
CA GLU A 115 -15.26 -15.95 -9.77
C GLU A 115 -15.27 -14.81 -8.74
N HIS A 116 -14.15 -14.10 -8.54
CA HIS A 116 -14.06 -12.99 -7.57
C HIS A 116 -13.80 -11.61 -8.20
N MET A 117 -13.73 -11.53 -9.53
CA MET A 117 -13.45 -10.30 -10.28
C MET A 117 -14.38 -9.13 -9.90
N ALA A 118 -15.66 -9.40 -9.62
CA ALA A 118 -16.60 -8.38 -9.19
C ALA A 118 -16.19 -7.69 -7.87
N ASN A 119 -15.63 -8.47 -6.93
CA ASN A 119 -15.18 -7.96 -5.63
C ASN A 119 -13.91 -7.13 -5.78
N HIS A 120 -12.96 -7.55 -6.62
CA HIS A 120 -11.76 -6.74 -6.91
C HIS A 120 -12.10 -5.44 -7.65
N VAL A 121 -13.05 -5.47 -8.59
CA VAL A 121 -13.53 -4.26 -9.26
C VAL A 121 -14.20 -3.32 -8.27
N GLU A 122 -15.05 -3.81 -7.37
CA GLU A 122 -15.68 -2.96 -6.36
C GLU A 122 -14.66 -2.41 -5.35
N THR A 123 -13.67 -3.21 -4.96
CA THR A 123 -12.56 -2.77 -4.10
C THR A 123 -11.75 -1.67 -4.78
N PHE A 124 -11.43 -1.81 -6.05
CA PHE A 124 -10.72 -0.79 -6.82
C PHE A 124 -11.54 0.50 -6.99
N LEU A 125 -12.82 0.38 -7.34
CA LEU A 125 -13.70 1.54 -7.52
C LEU A 125 -13.94 2.28 -6.20
N SER A 126 -14.01 1.56 -5.08
CA SER A 126 -14.13 2.15 -3.75
C SER A 126 -12.82 2.80 -3.29
N LEU A 127 -11.67 2.21 -3.61
CA LEU A 127 -10.34 2.82 -3.44
C LEU A 127 -10.29 4.17 -4.16
N GLN A 128 -10.61 4.23 -5.45
CA GLN A 128 -10.63 5.48 -6.23
C GLN A 128 -11.55 6.56 -5.62
N LYS A 129 -12.71 6.14 -5.10
CA LYS A 129 -13.66 7.05 -4.44
C LYS A 129 -13.09 7.60 -3.13
N LEU A 130 -12.43 6.77 -2.33
CA LEU A 130 -11.83 7.20 -1.05
C LEU A 130 -10.60 8.08 -1.26
N THR A 131 -9.74 7.75 -2.24
CA THR A 131 -8.63 8.62 -2.67
C THR A 131 -9.13 10.02 -3.00
N LYS A 132 -10.11 10.12 -3.90
CA LYS A 132 -10.71 11.40 -4.27
C LYS A 132 -11.36 12.12 -3.09
N ALA A 133 -11.95 11.37 -2.15
CA ALA A 133 -12.55 11.96 -0.96
C ALA A 133 -11.50 12.64 -0.08
N CYS A 134 -10.36 11.97 0.16
CA CYS A 134 -9.21 12.50 0.89
C CYS A 134 -8.56 13.71 0.21
N GLU A 135 -8.32 13.64 -1.10
CA GLU A 135 -7.71 14.73 -1.88
C GLU A 135 -8.53 16.02 -1.82
N GLU A 136 -9.85 15.90 -1.94
CA GLU A 136 -10.78 17.03 -1.86
C GLU A 136 -10.89 17.60 -0.42
N GLU A 137 -10.43 16.88 0.61
CA GLU A 137 -10.23 17.42 1.96
C GLU A 137 -8.83 18.03 2.17
N GLY A 138 -8.00 18.04 1.13
CA GLY A 138 -6.64 18.56 1.14
C GLY A 138 -5.62 17.60 1.75
N ILE A 139 -5.96 16.32 1.85
CA ILE A 139 -5.04 15.26 2.31
C ILE A 139 -4.50 14.56 1.07
N GLU A 140 -3.19 14.64 0.86
CA GLU A 140 -2.52 14.00 -0.27
C GLU A 140 -2.47 12.49 -0.05
N ILE A 141 -2.87 11.73 -1.05
CA ILE A 141 -2.82 10.27 -1.05
C ILE A 141 -1.71 9.84 -2.00
N THR A 142 -0.80 9.01 -1.49
CA THR A 142 0.35 8.56 -2.26
C THR A 142 -0.13 7.60 -3.35
N SER A 143 0.15 7.93 -4.60
CA SER A 143 -0.01 6.94 -5.66
C SER A 143 1.08 5.87 -5.51
N PRO A 144 0.76 4.57 -5.61
CA PRO A 144 1.77 3.53 -5.63
C PRO A 144 2.85 3.84 -6.66
N SER A 145 4.05 4.17 -6.19
CA SER A 145 5.20 4.51 -7.03
C SER A 145 6.05 3.27 -7.27
N LEU A 146 6.57 3.16 -8.49
CA LEU A 146 7.56 2.14 -8.90
C LEU A 146 8.97 2.47 -8.40
N GLU A 147 9.18 3.68 -7.88
CA GLU A 147 10.47 4.13 -7.40
C GLU A 147 10.52 3.94 -5.88
N ASP A 148 11.47 3.11 -5.42
CA ASP A 148 11.87 3.05 -4.02
C ASP A 148 12.62 4.34 -3.69
N PRO A 149 12.05 5.27 -2.89
CA PRO A 149 12.65 6.58 -2.67
C PRO A 149 13.88 6.54 -1.75
N GLU A 150 14.18 5.41 -1.10
CA GLU A 150 15.20 5.32 -0.04
C GLU A 150 16.58 4.79 -0.45
N GLU A 151 16.77 4.21 -1.64
CA GLU A 151 18.08 3.68 -2.02
C GLU A 151 18.92 4.67 -2.84
N ASP A 152 19.88 5.29 -2.15
CA ASP A 152 20.95 6.12 -2.69
C ASP A 152 21.68 5.39 -3.83
N VAL A 153 21.36 5.78 -5.08
CA VAL A 153 21.89 5.24 -6.35
C VAL A 153 23.41 5.45 -6.48
N THR A 154 24.02 6.16 -5.53
CA THR A 154 25.37 6.72 -5.67
C THR A 154 26.49 5.78 -5.21
N ILE A 155 26.19 4.61 -4.63
CA ILE A 155 27.22 3.67 -4.17
C ILE A 155 27.44 2.55 -5.20
N ARG A 156 27.84 2.93 -6.42
CA ARG A 156 28.61 2.01 -7.28
C ARG A 156 30.02 1.97 -6.73
N ILE A 157 30.30 1.02 -5.84
CA ILE A 157 31.68 0.76 -5.47
C ILE A 157 32.22 -0.23 -6.50
N GLU A 158 33.11 0.25 -7.36
CA GLU A 158 33.90 -0.60 -8.25
C GLU A 158 34.77 -1.51 -7.40
N TYR A 159 34.28 -2.71 -7.16
CA TYR A 159 35.00 -3.73 -6.42
C TYR A 159 35.64 -4.72 -7.38
N THR A 160 36.93 -4.98 -7.17
CA THR A 160 37.62 -6.08 -7.85
C THR A 160 37.15 -7.40 -7.24
N ILE A 161 36.51 -8.22 -8.05
CA ILE A 161 36.04 -9.55 -7.65
C ILE A 161 37.26 -10.42 -7.37
N PRO A 162 37.32 -11.14 -6.23
CA PRO A 162 38.43 -12.04 -5.91
C PRO A 162 38.67 -13.04 -7.05
N GLU A 163 39.94 -13.34 -7.36
CA GLU A 163 40.27 -14.25 -8.47
C GLU A 163 39.74 -15.68 -8.25
N ASP A 164 39.63 -16.08 -6.99
CA ASP A 164 39.12 -17.36 -6.52
C ASP A 164 37.59 -17.41 -6.41
N ALA A 165 36.90 -16.29 -6.63
CA ALA A 165 35.45 -16.26 -6.67
C ALA A 165 34.90 -17.16 -7.78
N ILE A 166 33.90 -17.96 -7.43
CA ILE A 166 33.21 -18.84 -8.38
C ILE A 166 32.15 -18.07 -9.17
N VAL A 167 31.47 -17.09 -8.56
CA VAL A 167 30.47 -16.23 -9.22
C VAL A 167 31.11 -14.90 -9.60
N LYS A 168 31.46 -14.75 -10.88
CA LYS A 168 32.39 -13.70 -11.34
C LYS A 168 31.74 -12.43 -11.84
N ASN A 169 30.43 -12.40 -12.00
CA ASN A 169 29.73 -11.23 -12.51
C ASN A 169 28.23 -11.34 -12.24
N LEU A 170 27.55 -10.22 -12.46
CA LEU A 170 26.11 -10.10 -12.31
C LEU A 170 25.32 -11.09 -13.18
N TYR A 171 25.79 -11.36 -14.40
CA TYR A 171 25.12 -12.28 -15.31
C TYR A 171 25.13 -13.72 -14.77
N GLU A 172 26.28 -14.20 -14.28
CA GLU A 172 26.39 -15.51 -13.65
C GLU A 172 25.53 -15.61 -12.39
N ALA A 173 25.48 -14.56 -11.58
CA ALA A 173 24.61 -14.50 -10.42
C ALA A 173 23.12 -14.59 -10.82
N ASN A 174 22.69 -13.82 -11.82
CA ASN A 174 21.33 -13.88 -12.35
C ASN A 174 20.97 -15.29 -12.88
N VAL A 175 21.88 -15.94 -13.59
CA VAL A 175 21.65 -17.32 -14.09
C VAL A 175 21.48 -18.33 -12.94
N ILE A 176 22.18 -18.14 -11.82
CA ILE A 176 21.99 -18.99 -10.63
C ILE A 176 20.58 -18.79 -10.05
N ILE A 177 20.12 -17.54 -9.92
CA ILE A 177 18.77 -17.22 -9.42
C ILE A 177 17.70 -17.79 -10.35
N GLU A 178 17.79 -17.58 -11.67
CA GLU A 178 16.81 -18.13 -12.61
C GLU A 178 16.73 -19.65 -12.56
N LYS A 179 17.88 -20.34 -12.45
CA LYS A 179 17.91 -21.80 -12.31
C LYS A 179 17.30 -22.28 -11.00
N TYR A 180 17.56 -21.55 -9.92
CA TYR A 180 16.98 -21.83 -8.62
C TYR A 180 15.45 -21.70 -8.67
N LEU A 181 14.95 -20.56 -9.14
CA LEU A 181 13.52 -20.26 -9.27
C LEU A 181 12.78 -21.19 -10.25
N ASN A 182 13.46 -21.71 -11.27
CA ASN A 182 12.86 -22.69 -12.20
C ASN A 182 12.54 -24.05 -11.53
N ASN A 183 13.08 -24.33 -10.34
CA ASN A 183 12.72 -25.54 -9.59
C ASN A 183 11.36 -25.41 -8.89
N PHE A 184 10.89 -24.19 -8.69
CA PHE A 184 9.66 -23.88 -7.97
C PHE A 184 8.53 -23.58 -8.95
N SER A 185 7.32 -24.02 -8.59
CA SER A 185 6.10 -23.71 -9.33
C SER A 185 5.58 -22.35 -8.92
N TRP A 186 5.02 -21.62 -9.88
CA TRP A 186 4.27 -20.39 -9.67
C TRP A 186 2.83 -20.60 -10.17
N GLY A 187 1.87 -20.44 -9.27
CA GLY A 187 0.44 -20.62 -9.53
C GLY A 187 0.00 -22.05 -9.92
N ASP A 188 -1.30 -22.20 -10.21
CA ASP A 188 -1.96 -23.51 -10.41
C ASP A 188 -1.75 -24.14 -11.81
N PHE A 189 -1.09 -23.43 -12.74
CA PHE A 189 -0.96 -23.85 -14.14
C PHE A 189 0.40 -24.47 -14.50
N GLY A 190 1.25 -24.74 -13.50
CA GLY A 190 2.57 -25.35 -13.71
C GLY A 190 3.60 -24.40 -14.33
N ALA A 191 3.33 -23.10 -14.31
CA ALA A 191 4.32 -22.08 -14.63
C ALA A 191 5.45 -22.10 -13.59
N LYS A 192 6.61 -21.60 -13.99
CA LYS A 192 7.82 -21.58 -13.15
C LYS A 192 8.10 -20.16 -12.67
N CYS A 193 8.68 -20.03 -11.49
CA CYS A 193 8.87 -18.71 -10.91
C CYS A 193 9.90 -17.86 -11.64
N ASP A 194 10.84 -18.48 -12.35
CA ASP A 194 11.75 -17.74 -13.23
C ASP A 194 10.97 -17.07 -14.38
N GLN A 195 9.85 -17.67 -14.82
CA GLN A 195 8.96 -17.08 -15.83
C GLN A 195 8.20 -15.89 -15.23
N TRP A 196 7.66 -16.01 -14.02
CA TRP A 196 7.03 -14.90 -13.30
C TRP A 196 8.00 -13.72 -13.08
N LEU A 197 9.21 -14.00 -12.58
CA LEU A 197 10.26 -13.00 -12.41
C LEU A 197 10.53 -12.29 -13.74
N LYS A 198 10.63 -13.03 -14.85
CA LYS A 198 10.84 -12.46 -16.19
C LYS A 198 9.63 -11.70 -16.72
N MET A 199 8.42 -11.98 -16.28
CA MET A 199 7.22 -11.27 -16.71
C MET A 199 7.13 -9.90 -16.04
N ASP A 200 7.32 -9.87 -14.72
CA ASP A 200 6.92 -8.72 -13.89
C ASP A 200 8.10 -7.88 -13.43
N TYR A 201 9.30 -8.47 -13.42
CA TYR A 201 10.49 -7.84 -12.91
C TYR A 201 11.61 -7.73 -13.93
N GLN A 202 12.52 -6.80 -13.67
CA GLN A 202 13.77 -6.62 -14.40
C GLN A 202 14.92 -6.43 -13.43
N ILE A 203 16.05 -7.08 -13.73
CA ILE A 203 17.27 -6.90 -12.93
C ILE A 203 17.75 -5.46 -13.05
N SER A 204 18.19 -4.88 -11.94
CA SER A 204 18.81 -3.56 -11.95
C SER A 204 20.33 -3.69 -11.94
N GLU A 205 20.95 -3.53 -13.11
CA GLU A 205 22.41 -3.57 -13.26
C GLU A 205 23.12 -2.46 -12.46
N ASN A 206 22.43 -1.35 -12.22
CA ASN A 206 22.98 -0.19 -11.52
C ASN A 206 22.80 -0.25 -10.00
N ARG A 207 21.88 -1.10 -9.51
CA ARG A 207 21.53 -1.20 -8.07
C ARG A 207 21.86 -2.57 -7.46
N SER A 208 22.23 -3.54 -8.29
CA SER A 208 22.80 -4.82 -7.85
C SER A 208 24.31 -4.68 -7.70
N PHE A 209 24.89 -5.23 -6.65
CA PHE A 209 26.30 -5.03 -6.31
C PHE A 209 26.90 -6.20 -5.56
N LEU A 210 28.24 -6.26 -5.51
CA LEU A 210 28.97 -7.20 -4.67
C LEU A 210 29.23 -6.56 -3.29
N ASP A 211 28.72 -7.18 -2.24
CA ASP A 211 29.12 -6.88 -0.86
C ASP A 211 30.33 -7.75 -0.49
N ILE A 212 31.51 -7.12 -0.45
CA ILE A 212 32.76 -7.81 -0.06
C ILE A 212 32.75 -8.19 1.42
N GLN A 213 32.13 -7.41 2.30
CA GLN A 213 32.16 -7.70 3.74
C GLN A 213 31.48 -9.03 4.05
N THR A 214 30.47 -9.37 3.26
CA THR A 214 29.71 -10.61 3.37
C THR A 214 30.03 -11.63 2.27
N ASN A 215 30.93 -11.31 1.33
CA ASN A 215 31.24 -12.11 0.13
C ASN A 215 30.00 -12.50 -0.69
N LYS A 216 29.02 -11.60 -0.79
CA LYS A 216 27.74 -11.88 -1.44
C LYS A 216 27.42 -10.90 -2.56
N TRP A 217 27.02 -11.42 -3.71
CA TRP A 217 26.27 -10.64 -4.68
C TRP A 217 24.90 -10.32 -4.11
N VAL A 218 24.55 -9.04 -4.06
CA VAL A 218 23.21 -8.53 -3.77
C VAL A 218 22.54 -8.23 -5.10
N ILE A 219 21.58 -9.06 -5.48
CA ILE A 219 20.85 -8.97 -6.75
C ILE A 219 19.48 -8.39 -6.49
N LYS A 220 19.17 -7.29 -7.20
CA LYS A 220 17.89 -6.59 -7.05
C LYS A 220 17.11 -6.62 -8.34
N TYR A 221 15.86 -7.07 -8.24
CA TYR A 221 14.90 -7.03 -9.32
C TYR A 221 13.81 -6.02 -9.00
N PHE A 222 13.52 -5.13 -9.94
CA PHE A 222 12.50 -4.10 -9.78
C PHE A 222 11.33 -4.38 -10.70
N LEU A 223 10.14 -3.95 -10.29
CA LEU A 223 8.95 -4.05 -11.12
C LEU A 223 9.18 -3.32 -12.46
N LYS A 224 8.72 -3.93 -13.54
CA LYS A 224 8.71 -3.31 -14.87
C LYS A 224 7.66 -2.20 -14.92
N ASP A 225 7.83 -1.29 -15.88
CA ASP A 225 6.87 -0.22 -16.16
C ASP A 225 5.44 -0.77 -16.29
N GLY A 226 4.52 -0.20 -15.52
CA GLY A 226 3.10 -0.58 -15.50
C GLY A 226 2.76 -1.75 -14.58
N LYS A 227 3.74 -2.41 -13.96
CA LYS A 227 3.52 -3.42 -12.91
C LYS A 227 3.55 -2.74 -11.55
N ILE A 228 2.43 -2.78 -10.83
CA ILE A 228 2.26 -2.05 -9.56
C ILE A 228 2.03 -2.97 -8.35
N LEU A 229 2.08 -4.29 -8.57
CA LEU A 229 1.81 -5.31 -7.56
C LEU A 229 3.09 -6.09 -7.26
N GLY A 230 3.37 -6.28 -5.97
CA GLY A 230 4.49 -7.08 -5.46
C GLY A 230 5.60 -6.26 -4.80
N PRO A 231 6.54 -6.91 -4.09
CA PRO A 231 7.69 -6.24 -3.51
C PRO A 231 8.51 -5.54 -4.58
N ASN A 232 9.03 -4.35 -4.27
CA ASN A 232 9.82 -3.58 -5.21
C ASN A 232 10.94 -2.83 -4.46
N PRO A 233 12.19 -3.31 -4.47
CA PRO A 233 12.69 -4.47 -5.23
C PRO A 233 12.50 -5.83 -4.52
N LEU A 234 12.53 -6.91 -5.31
CA LEU A 234 12.94 -8.23 -4.82
C LEU A 234 14.45 -8.26 -4.64
N LYS A 235 14.94 -8.84 -3.54
CA LYS A 235 16.38 -8.94 -3.21
C LYS A 235 16.80 -10.39 -2.99
N TYR A 236 17.87 -10.80 -3.66
CA TYR A 236 18.50 -12.10 -3.50
C TYR A 236 19.99 -11.93 -3.21
N TYR A 237 20.54 -12.86 -2.43
CA TYR A 237 21.95 -12.88 -2.11
C TYR A 237 22.59 -14.16 -2.65
N ILE A 238 23.78 -14.05 -3.25
CA ILE A 238 24.54 -15.23 -3.70
C ILE A 238 25.96 -15.14 -3.15
N ASP A 239 26.36 -16.13 -2.38
CA ASP A 239 27.75 -16.26 -1.93
C ASP A 239 28.67 -16.53 -3.13
N ILE A 240 29.70 -15.70 -3.29
CA ILE A 240 30.60 -15.76 -4.44
C ILE A 240 31.50 -16.99 -4.43
N THR A 241 31.69 -17.62 -3.28
CA THR A 241 32.58 -18.77 -3.08
C THR A 241 31.84 -20.11 -3.06
N THR A 242 30.61 -20.16 -2.56
CA THR A 242 29.85 -21.42 -2.44
C THR A 242 28.74 -21.56 -3.48
N LYS A 243 28.32 -20.46 -4.12
CA LYS A 243 27.08 -20.35 -4.92
C LYS A 243 25.79 -20.53 -4.12
N GLU A 244 25.87 -20.52 -2.79
CA GLU A 244 24.66 -20.58 -1.97
C GLU A 244 23.81 -19.32 -2.20
N LEU A 245 22.52 -19.54 -2.40
CA LEU A 245 21.53 -18.50 -2.66
C LEU A 245 20.66 -18.31 -1.42
N TYR A 246 20.37 -17.05 -1.09
CA TYR A 246 19.50 -16.65 0.00
C TYR A 246 18.48 -15.63 -0.50
N SER A 247 17.20 -15.86 -0.22
CA SER A 247 16.12 -14.89 -0.42
C SER A 247 16.10 -13.91 0.76
N ASP A 248 15.85 -12.63 0.51
CA ASP A 248 15.69 -11.66 1.59
C ASP A 248 14.30 -11.80 2.22
N GLU A 249 14.17 -12.50 3.36
CA GLU A 249 12.87 -12.73 4.01
C GLU A 249 12.12 -11.45 4.41
N LYS A 250 12.82 -10.32 4.56
CA LYS A 250 12.20 -9.04 4.95
C LYS A 250 11.73 -8.23 3.75
N ASN A 251 12.41 -8.36 2.61
CA ASN A 251 12.05 -7.66 1.37
C ASN A 251 11.16 -8.53 0.48
N ASN A 252 11.45 -9.82 0.37
CA ASN A 252 10.67 -10.81 -0.34
C ASN A 252 9.68 -11.45 0.64
N ILE A 253 8.82 -10.62 1.24
CA ILE A 253 7.77 -11.11 2.14
C ILE A 253 6.87 -12.08 1.35
N ASN A 254 6.31 -13.06 2.06
CA ASN A 254 5.41 -14.08 1.51
C ASN A 254 4.20 -13.46 0.81
N SER A 255 4.36 -13.17 -0.48
CA SER A 255 3.29 -12.90 -1.41
C SER A 255 2.66 -14.17 -1.90
N HIS A 256 1.42 -14.10 -2.35
CA HIS A 256 0.91 -15.01 -3.38
C HIS A 256 0.97 -14.40 -4.79
N ILE A 257 1.05 -13.07 -4.90
CA ILE A 257 1.05 -12.34 -6.18
C ILE A 257 2.49 -12.16 -6.71
N ALA A 258 3.42 -12.09 -5.78
CA ALA A 258 4.84 -11.94 -6.01
C ALA A 258 5.67 -12.95 -5.23
N GLU A 259 5.22 -14.22 -5.28
CA GLU A 259 5.62 -15.25 -4.34
C GLU A 259 7.10 -15.15 -3.99
N GLY A 260 7.38 -15.22 -2.68
CA GLY A 260 8.51 -16.01 -2.21
C GLY A 260 8.28 -17.43 -2.72
N CYS A 261 8.36 -17.61 -4.03
CA CYS A 261 7.98 -18.84 -4.70
C CYS A 261 8.94 -19.97 -4.28
N ASP A 262 10.12 -19.54 -3.85
CA ASP A 262 11.18 -20.31 -3.28
C ASP A 262 11.01 -20.60 -1.78
N GLN A 263 9.99 -20.01 -1.14
CA GLN A 263 9.62 -20.25 0.25
C GLN A 263 8.56 -21.37 0.42
N TRP A 264 8.13 -22.01 -0.68
CA TRP A 264 7.21 -23.15 -0.69
C TRP A 264 7.84 -24.44 -1.21
#